data_AF-A0A8S7EPG5-F1
#
_entry.id   AF-A0A8S7EPG5-F1
#
_cell.length_a   1.000
_cell.length_b   1.000
_cell.length_c   1.000
_cell.angle_alpha   90.00
_cell.angle_beta   90.00
_cell.angle_gamma   90.00
#
_symmetry.space_group_name_H-M   'P 1'
#
loop_
_entity.id
_entity.type
_entity.pdbx_description
1 polymer ?
#
loop_
_entity_poly.entity_id
_entity_poly.type
_entity_poly.pdbx_seq_one_letter_code
_entity_poly.pdbx_strand_id
1 'polypeptide(L)'
;MAVKISGVLKDGTGKPVQNCTIQLKAKRNSTTVVVNTLASENPDEAGRYSMDVEYGQYSVILLVEGFPPSHAGTITVYEDSQPGTLNDFLGAMTEDDARPEALRRFELMVEEVARNASAVAQNTAAAKKSAGDASTSAREAATHATDAAGSARAASTSAGQAASSAQSASSSAGTASTKATEAEKSAAAAESSKSAAATSAAAAKTSETNAAASQQSAATSASTATTKASEAATSARDASASKEAAKSSETSAASSASSAASSATATANSAKAAKTSETNAKSSETAAGQSASAAAGSKTAAASSASAASTSAGQASASASAAG
;
A
#
# COMPACT_ATOMS: atom_id res chain seq x y z
N MET A 1 42.74 -25.25 121.87
CA MET A 1 43.65 -25.66 122.97
C MET A 1 44.97 -25.05 122.58
N ALA A 2 45.48 -24.10 123.37
CA ALA A 2 46.65 -23.34 122.97
C ALA A 2 47.90 -24.23 122.88
N VAL A 3 48.68 -24.03 121.83
CA VAL A 3 49.98 -24.67 121.61
C VAL A 3 51.06 -23.79 122.21
N LYS A 4 51.89 -24.38 123.07
CA LYS A 4 52.95 -23.65 123.74
C LYS A 4 54.12 -23.39 122.79
N ILE A 5 54.34 -22.12 122.47
CA ILE A 5 55.52 -21.67 121.72
C ILE A 5 56.51 -21.07 122.72
N SER A 6 57.61 -21.77 122.94
CA SER A 6 58.59 -21.37 123.95
C SER A 6 60.01 -21.70 123.53
N GLY A 7 60.97 -20.90 124.00
CA GLY A 7 62.37 -21.06 123.64
C GLY A 7 63.22 -19.89 124.12
N VAL A 8 64.44 -19.81 123.60
CA VAL A 8 65.34 -18.66 123.80
C VAL A 8 65.44 -17.90 122.49
N LEU A 9 65.04 -16.63 122.48
CA LEU A 9 65.21 -15.75 121.34
C LEU A 9 66.69 -15.34 121.28
N LYS A 10 67.36 -15.78 120.21
CA LYS A 10 68.78 -15.52 119.98
C LYS A 10 68.96 -14.65 118.74
N ASP A 11 69.96 -13.78 118.78
CA ASP A 11 70.40 -13.04 117.60
C ASP A 11 71.21 -13.95 116.64
N GLY A 12 71.62 -13.41 115.49
CA GLY A 12 72.46 -14.12 114.52
C GLY A 12 73.86 -14.50 115.03
N THR A 13 74.24 -14.07 116.25
CA THR A 13 75.49 -14.45 116.93
C THR A 13 75.26 -15.44 118.09
N GLY A 14 74.01 -15.87 118.31
CA GLY A 14 73.63 -16.80 119.35
C GLY A 14 73.45 -16.18 120.75
N LYS A 15 73.57 -14.86 120.88
CA LYS A 15 73.37 -14.15 122.16
C LYS A 15 71.88 -13.93 122.43
N PRO A 16 71.44 -13.99 123.70
CA PRO A 16 70.04 -13.74 124.05
C PRO A 16 69.67 -12.29 123.72
N VAL A 17 68.54 -12.10 123.04
CA VAL A 17 68.01 -10.77 122.73
C VAL A 17 67.23 -10.25 123.93
N GLN A 18 67.76 -9.24 124.62
CA GLN A 18 67.10 -8.55 125.72
C GLN A 18 66.23 -7.40 125.21
N ASN A 19 65.23 -7.00 126.01
CA ASN A 19 64.28 -5.92 125.70
C ASN A 19 63.58 -6.08 124.33
N CYS A 20 63.34 -7.32 123.90
CA CYS A 20 62.51 -7.64 122.75
C CYS A 20 61.09 -7.96 123.19
N THR A 21 60.11 -7.61 122.36
CA THR A 21 58.71 -8.03 122.47
C THR A 21 58.37 -8.86 121.23
N ILE A 22 57.91 -10.09 121.43
CA ILE A 22 57.45 -10.96 120.34
C ILE A 22 55.94 -10.74 120.20
N GLN A 23 55.51 -10.29 119.03
CA GLN A 23 54.10 -10.10 118.70
C GLN A 23 53.65 -11.12 117.64
N LEU A 24 52.54 -11.78 117.91
CA LEU A 24 51.85 -12.64 116.96
C LEU A 24 50.56 -11.98 116.54
N LYS A 25 50.46 -11.64 115.25
CA LYS A 25 49.28 -11.00 114.66
C LYS A 25 48.51 -12.00 113.81
N ALA A 26 47.26 -12.30 114.16
CA ALA A 26 46.43 -13.23 113.38
C ALA A 26 46.20 -12.73 111.94
N LYS A 27 46.50 -13.55 110.93
CA LYS A 27 46.34 -13.25 109.48
C LYS A 27 44.99 -13.66 108.90
N ARG A 28 44.33 -14.63 109.54
CA ARG A 28 43.00 -15.14 109.15
C ARG A 28 42.16 -15.32 110.41
N ASN A 29 40.84 -15.24 110.26
CA ASN A 29 39.93 -15.66 111.32
C ASN A 29 40.08 -17.18 111.52
N SER A 30 40.36 -17.59 112.75
CA SER A 30 40.19 -18.96 113.21
C SER A 30 38.94 -19.05 114.09
N THR A 31 38.58 -20.27 114.49
CA THR A 31 37.45 -20.54 115.38
C THR A 31 37.66 -20.00 116.80
N THR A 32 38.90 -19.70 117.21
CA THR A 32 39.24 -19.16 118.54
C THR A 32 39.91 -17.78 118.49
N VAL A 33 40.45 -17.37 117.34
CA VAL A 33 41.20 -16.11 117.19
C VAL A 33 40.71 -15.32 115.99
N VAL A 34 40.34 -14.06 116.23
CA VAL A 34 39.91 -13.14 115.17
C VAL A 34 41.14 -12.50 114.50
N VAL A 35 41.08 -12.31 113.18
CA VAL A 35 42.13 -11.61 112.41
C VAL A 35 42.49 -10.26 113.05
N ASN A 36 43.74 -9.84 112.92
CA ASN A 36 44.28 -8.59 113.47
C ASN A 36 44.43 -8.53 115.01
N THR A 37 44.01 -9.54 115.75
CA THR A 37 44.32 -9.65 117.19
C THR A 37 45.82 -9.90 117.40
N LEU A 38 46.34 -9.41 118.53
CA LEU A 38 47.76 -9.44 118.87
C LEU A 38 47.97 -10.18 120.18
N ALA A 39 48.79 -11.22 120.17
CA ALA A 39 49.42 -11.78 121.37
C ALA A 39 50.84 -11.19 121.48
N SER A 40 51.25 -10.79 122.68
CA SER A 40 52.53 -10.11 122.91
C SER A 40 53.21 -10.71 124.13
N GLU A 41 54.47 -11.12 123.97
CA GLU A 41 55.28 -11.75 125.00
C GLU A 41 56.64 -11.06 125.10
N ASN A 42 57.08 -10.79 126.33
CA ASN A 42 58.35 -10.12 126.62
C ASN A 42 59.35 -11.13 127.18
N PRO A 43 60.35 -11.60 126.40
CA PRO A 43 61.41 -12.44 126.92
C PRO A 43 62.16 -11.85 128.12
N ASP A 44 62.62 -12.73 129.03
CA ASP A 44 63.39 -12.36 130.23
C ASP A 44 64.83 -11.90 129.93
N GLU A 45 65.61 -11.53 130.95
CA GLU A 45 67.02 -11.11 130.79
C GLU A 45 67.93 -12.17 130.13
N ALA A 46 67.49 -13.44 130.11
CA ALA A 46 68.15 -14.56 129.43
C ALA A 46 67.57 -14.86 128.03
N GLY A 47 66.67 -14.01 127.52
CA GLY A 47 66.01 -14.14 126.22
C GLY A 47 64.95 -15.24 126.15
N ARG A 48 64.50 -15.80 127.29
CA ARG A 48 63.51 -16.88 127.33
C ARG A 48 62.11 -16.31 127.15
N TYR A 49 61.35 -16.86 126.22
CA TYR A 49 59.94 -16.53 126.00
C TYR A 49 59.09 -17.80 126.12
N SER A 50 57.84 -17.64 126.57
CA SER A 50 56.91 -18.76 126.68
C SER A 50 55.48 -18.25 126.56
N MET A 51 54.87 -18.43 125.39
CA MET A 51 53.48 -18.03 125.15
C MET A 51 52.61 -19.21 124.74
N ASP A 52 51.36 -19.21 125.18
CA ASP A 52 50.34 -20.15 124.74
C ASP A 52 49.59 -19.54 123.54
N VAL A 53 49.69 -20.18 122.37
CA VAL A 53 49.17 -19.66 121.09
C VAL A 53 48.09 -20.58 120.55
N GLU A 54 46.89 -20.05 120.33
CA GLU A 54 45.79 -20.82 119.73
C GLU A 54 46.06 -21.16 118.25
N TYR A 55 45.39 -22.17 117.71
CA TYR A 55 45.56 -22.59 116.32
C TYR A 55 45.05 -21.53 115.33
N GLY A 56 45.80 -21.36 114.25
CA GLY A 56 45.58 -20.30 113.28
C GLY A 56 46.86 -19.93 112.55
N GLN A 57 46.73 -18.98 111.64
CA GLN A 57 47.86 -18.46 110.89
C GLN A 57 48.23 -17.07 111.42
N TYR A 58 49.48 -16.90 111.84
CA TYR A 58 49.97 -15.68 112.49
C TYR A 58 51.14 -15.09 111.73
N SER A 59 51.17 -13.77 111.64
CA SER A 59 52.37 -13.02 111.27
C SER A 59 53.17 -12.74 112.54
N VAL A 60 54.43 -13.18 112.54
CA VAL A 60 55.36 -13.00 113.64
C VAL A 60 56.08 -11.66 113.46
N ILE A 61 56.05 -10.81 114.49
CA ILE A 61 56.67 -9.48 114.50
C ILE A 61 57.56 -9.38 115.75
N LEU A 62 58.80 -8.94 115.59
CA LEU A 62 59.76 -8.76 116.67
C LEU A 62 60.00 -7.25 116.87
N LEU A 63 59.81 -6.76 118.09
CA LEU A 63 60.01 -5.36 118.47
C LEU A 63 61.13 -5.28 119.51
N VAL A 64 62.31 -4.79 119.14
CA VAL A 64 63.43 -4.57 120.06
C VAL A 64 63.46 -3.10 120.46
N GLU A 65 63.61 -2.81 121.76
CA GLU A 65 63.67 -1.43 122.28
C GLU A 65 64.77 -0.62 121.57
N GLY A 66 64.38 0.45 120.86
CA GLY A 66 65.28 1.28 120.04
C GLY A 66 65.34 0.93 118.54
N PHE A 67 64.71 -0.15 118.08
CA PHE A 67 64.65 -0.55 116.66
C PHE A 67 63.21 -0.61 116.11
N PRO A 68 62.99 -0.37 114.80
CA PRO A 68 61.67 -0.50 114.20
C PRO A 68 61.17 -1.96 114.24
N PRO A 69 59.83 -2.19 114.31
CA PRO A 69 59.26 -3.53 114.27
C PRO A 69 59.69 -4.32 113.02
N SER A 70 60.15 -5.56 113.21
CA SER A 70 60.62 -6.44 112.13
C SER A 70 59.68 -7.64 111.94
N HIS A 71 59.27 -7.92 110.70
CA HIS A 71 58.45 -9.08 110.38
C HIS A 71 59.32 -10.33 110.21
N ALA A 72 59.25 -11.26 111.17
CA ALA A 72 60.06 -12.48 111.18
C ALA A 72 59.51 -13.59 110.26
N GLY A 73 58.22 -13.55 109.93
CA GLY A 73 57.61 -14.48 108.97
C GLY A 73 56.13 -14.78 109.26
N THR A 74 55.61 -15.83 108.63
CA THR A 74 54.27 -16.35 108.91
C THR A 74 54.40 -17.76 109.48
N ILE A 75 53.72 -18.03 110.58
CA ILE A 75 53.59 -19.37 111.14
C ILE A 75 52.16 -19.87 110.96
N THR A 76 52.00 -21.17 110.80
CA THR A 76 50.70 -21.84 110.87
C THR A 76 50.74 -22.80 112.05
N VAL A 77 49.89 -22.54 113.05
CA VAL A 77 49.70 -23.41 114.19
C VAL A 77 48.47 -24.28 113.91
N TYR A 78 48.69 -25.57 113.72
CA TYR A 78 47.61 -26.56 113.54
C TYR A 78 47.12 -27.08 114.89
N GLU A 79 45.94 -27.69 114.92
CA GLU A 79 45.33 -28.23 116.14
C GLU A 79 46.16 -29.37 116.77
N ASP A 80 46.93 -30.08 115.95
CA ASP A 80 47.83 -31.16 116.33
C ASP A 80 49.31 -30.72 116.42
N SER A 81 49.59 -29.42 116.33
CA SER A 81 50.96 -28.91 116.41
C SER A 81 51.57 -29.17 117.79
N GLN A 82 52.76 -29.79 117.79
CA GLN A 82 53.51 -30.04 119.01
C GLN A 82 54.14 -28.74 119.56
N PRO A 83 54.29 -28.59 120.88
CA PRO A 83 55.03 -27.49 121.47
C PRO A 83 56.45 -27.41 120.90
N GLY A 84 56.90 -26.20 120.55
CA GLY A 84 58.16 -25.99 119.84
C GLY A 84 58.65 -24.56 119.96
N THR A 85 59.81 -24.29 119.36
CA THR A 85 60.35 -22.93 119.28
C THR A 85 59.68 -22.16 118.15
N LEU A 86 59.65 -20.83 118.26
CA LEU A 86 59.14 -19.95 117.20
C LEU A 86 59.79 -20.23 115.84
N ASN A 87 61.06 -20.63 115.84
CA ASN A 87 61.80 -20.96 114.61
C ASN A 87 61.32 -22.27 113.96
N ASP A 88 60.88 -23.26 114.76
CA ASP A 88 60.36 -24.53 114.24
C ASP A 88 59.06 -24.30 113.44
N PHE A 89 58.19 -23.43 113.95
CA PHE A 89 56.96 -23.04 113.28
C PHE A 89 57.19 -22.17 112.04
N LEU A 90 58.25 -21.35 112.02
CA LEU A 90 58.66 -20.56 110.85
C LEU A 90 59.26 -21.41 109.73
N GLY A 91 59.70 -22.63 110.03
CA GLY A 91 60.31 -23.57 109.07
C GLY A 91 59.38 -24.62 108.47
N ALA A 92 58.10 -24.67 108.87
CA ALA A 92 57.15 -25.69 108.38
C ALA A 92 56.66 -25.41 106.94
N MET A 93 56.58 -26.44 106.10
CA MET A 93 56.06 -26.35 104.72
C MET A 93 54.57 -25.94 104.69
N THR A 94 54.17 -25.26 103.62
CA THR A 94 52.80 -24.71 103.47
C THR A 94 52.02 -25.40 102.35
N GLU A 95 50.69 -25.25 102.32
CA GLU A 95 49.80 -25.87 101.32
C GLU A 95 50.16 -25.53 99.86
N ASP A 96 50.83 -24.40 99.60
CA ASP A 96 51.35 -24.05 98.28
C ASP A 96 52.47 -24.99 97.80
N ASP A 97 53.16 -25.69 98.70
CA ASP A 97 54.18 -26.67 98.36
C ASP A 97 53.59 -28.00 97.80
N ALA A 98 52.30 -28.26 98.02
CA ALA A 98 51.66 -29.55 97.71
C ALA A 98 51.13 -29.69 96.27
N ARG A 99 50.95 -28.59 95.50
CA ARG A 99 50.51 -28.66 94.09
C ARG A 99 51.56 -27.99 93.17
N PRO A 100 52.50 -28.77 92.60
CA PRO A 100 53.56 -28.22 91.76
C PRO A 100 52.99 -27.47 90.56
N GLU A 101 53.53 -26.28 90.27
CA GLU A 101 53.10 -25.45 89.12
C GLU A 101 53.14 -26.19 87.78
N ALA A 102 54.01 -27.19 87.64
CA ALA A 102 54.16 -27.98 86.43
C ALA A 102 52.86 -28.72 86.02
N LEU A 103 52.11 -29.26 86.98
CA LEU A 103 50.87 -29.99 86.70
C LEU A 103 49.77 -29.04 86.22
N ARG A 104 49.69 -27.84 86.82
CA ARG A 104 48.74 -26.79 86.42
C ARG A 104 49.02 -26.29 85.00
N ARG A 105 50.29 -26.18 84.59
CA ARG A 105 50.68 -25.83 83.22
C ARG A 105 50.31 -26.94 82.21
N PHE A 106 50.44 -28.21 82.59
CA PHE A 106 50.04 -29.34 81.74
C PHE A 106 48.53 -29.40 81.51
N GLU A 107 47.72 -29.23 82.57
CA GLU A 107 46.24 -29.16 82.47
C GLU A 107 45.80 -28.05 81.50
N LEU A 108 46.38 -26.85 81.60
CA LEU A 108 46.11 -25.74 80.69
C LEU A 108 46.49 -26.06 79.23
N MET A 109 47.63 -26.73 79.02
CA MET A 109 48.07 -27.13 77.67
C MET A 109 47.09 -28.14 77.05
N VAL A 110 46.58 -29.10 77.82
CA VAL A 110 45.59 -30.08 77.32
C VAL A 110 44.27 -29.40 76.97
N GLU A 111 43.78 -28.47 77.79
CA GLU A 111 42.58 -27.68 77.48
C GLU A 111 42.77 -26.81 76.24
N GLU A 112 43.95 -26.23 76.05
CA GLU A 112 44.28 -25.46 74.86
C GLU A 112 44.33 -26.33 73.61
N VAL A 113 44.94 -27.51 73.69
CA VAL A 113 44.94 -28.50 72.59
C VAL A 113 43.51 -28.95 72.25
N ALA A 114 42.66 -29.21 73.24
CA ALA A 114 41.25 -29.58 73.02
C ALA A 114 40.46 -28.44 72.36
N ARG A 115 40.65 -27.20 72.79
CA ARG A 115 40.05 -26.01 72.14
C ARG A 115 40.54 -25.84 70.71
N ASN A 116 41.84 -25.99 70.48
CA ASN A 116 42.42 -25.88 69.14
C ASN A 116 41.90 -26.99 68.21
N ALA A 117 41.80 -28.24 68.68
CA ALA A 117 41.23 -29.34 67.92
C ALA A 117 39.75 -29.08 67.54
N SER A 118 38.96 -28.54 68.46
CA SER A 118 37.57 -28.13 68.18
C SER A 118 37.49 -27.02 67.12
N ALA A 119 38.35 -26.01 67.24
CA ALA A 119 38.44 -24.93 66.25
C ALA A 119 38.85 -25.46 64.86
N VAL A 120 39.81 -26.39 64.79
CA VAL A 120 40.22 -27.04 63.53
C VAL A 120 39.08 -27.85 62.93
N ALA A 121 38.31 -28.59 63.74
CA ALA A 121 37.16 -29.35 63.26
C ALA A 121 36.06 -28.43 62.69
N GLN A 122 35.76 -27.32 63.38
CA GLN A 122 34.81 -26.32 62.90
C GLN A 122 35.29 -25.65 61.61
N ASN A 123 36.57 -25.27 61.54
CA ASN A 123 37.16 -24.66 60.35
C ASN A 123 37.15 -25.64 59.16
N THR A 124 37.43 -26.93 59.41
CA THR A 124 37.36 -27.98 58.39
C THR A 124 35.93 -28.17 57.88
N ALA A 125 34.94 -28.15 58.78
CA ALA A 125 33.53 -28.23 58.39
C ALA A 125 33.09 -27.01 57.58
N ALA A 126 33.52 -25.80 58.00
CA ALA A 126 33.26 -24.57 57.26
C ALA A 126 33.91 -24.60 55.87
N ALA A 127 35.16 -25.04 55.75
CA ALA A 127 35.85 -25.20 54.48
C ALA A 127 35.15 -26.20 53.55
N LYS A 128 34.67 -27.33 54.08
CA LYS A 128 33.86 -28.30 53.30
C LYS A 128 32.56 -27.69 52.81
N LYS A 129 31.87 -26.93 53.66
CA LYS A 129 30.65 -26.21 53.27
C LYS A 129 30.94 -25.19 52.17
N SER A 130 31.99 -24.37 52.32
CA SER A 130 32.40 -23.40 51.31
C SER A 130 32.78 -24.06 49.98
N ALA A 131 33.42 -25.23 50.00
CA ALA A 131 33.70 -26.00 48.79
C ALA A 131 32.41 -26.50 48.11
N GLY A 132 31.42 -26.93 48.88
CA GLY A 132 30.09 -27.32 48.38
C GLY A 132 29.32 -26.13 47.78
N ASP A 133 29.33 -24.99 48.47
CA ASP A 133 28.70 -23.75 48.01
C ASP A 133 29.37 -23.29 46.70
N ALA A 134 30.71 -23.31 46.61
CA ALA A 134 31.46 -22.97 45.39
C ALA A 134 31.16 -23.93 44.23
N SER A 135 31.05 -25.24 44.49
CA SER A 135 30.64 -26.20 43.45
C SER A 135 29.22 -25.96 42.97
N THR A 136 28.32 -25.48 43.83
CA THR A 136 26.94 -25.15 43.47
C THR A 136 26.92 -23.91 42.58
N SER A 137 27.61 -22.83 43.00
CA SER A 137 27.74 -21.62 42.19
C SER A 137 28.40 -21.88 40.82
N ALA A 138 29.37 -22.78 40.74
CA ALA A 138 29.97 -23.17 39.47
C ALA A 138 28.98 -23.86 38.52
N ARG A 139 28.07 -24.68 39.06
CA ARG A 139 27.00 -25.33 38.27
C ARG A 139 25.96 -24.31 37.82
N GLU A 140 25.54 -23.41 38.70
CA GLU A 140 24.62 -22.32 38.36
C GLU A 140 25.19 -21.43 37.25
N ALA A 141 26.47 -21.05 37.34
CA ALA A 141 27.15 -20.28 36.31
C ALA A 141 27.19 -21.03 34.96
N ALA A 142 27.43 -22.34 34.95
CA ALA A 142 27.39 -23.16 33.74
C ALA A 142 25.99 -23.23 33.11
N THR A 143 24.94 -23.33 33.93
CA THR A 143 23.54 -23.27 33.48
C THR A 143 23.23 -21.91 32.85
N HIS A 144 23.57 -20.82 33.54
CA HIS A 144 23.34 -19.46 33.01
C HIS A 144 24.10 -19.21 31.71
N ALA A 145 25.33 -19.73 31.56
CA ALA A 145 26.06 -19.64 30.30
C ALA A 145 25.34 -20.37 29.16
N THR A 146 24.72 -21.52 29.45
CA THR A 146 23.93 -22.29 28.48
C THR A 146 22.64 -21.54 28.09
N ASP A 147 21.93 -20.98 29.07
CA ASP A 147 20.72 -20.19 28.84
C ASP A 147 21.01 -18.92 28.03
N ALA A 148 22.13 -18.26 28.30
CA ALA A 148 22.60 -17.11 27.55
C ALA A 148 22.92 -17.49 26.09
N ALA A 149 23.59 -18.61 25.86
CA ALA A 149 23.85 -19.13 24.52
C ALA A 149 22.57 -19.50 23.78
N GLY A 150 21.59 -20.10 24.47
CA GLY A 150 20.26 -20.40 23.93
C GLY A 150 19.52 -19.13 23.52
N SER A 151 19.52 -18.12 24.39
CA SER A 151 18.91 -16.81 24.13
C SER A 151 19.56 -16.10 22.94
N ALA A 152 20.89 -16.16 22.79
CA ALA A 152 21.59 -15.60 21.64
C ALA A 152 21.21 -16.29 20.31
N ARG A 153 21.05 -17.63 20.32
CA ARG A 153 20.57 -18.39 19.15
C ARG A 153 19.13 -18.04 18.79
N ALA A 154 18.26 -17.88 19.79
CA ALA A 154 16.88 -17.45 19.59
C ALA A 154 16.84 -16.04 18.96
N ALA A 155 17.62 -15.10 19.48
CA ALA A 155 17.73 -13.74 18.93
C ALA A 155 18.24 -13.75 17.48
N SER A 156 19.26 -14.56 17.17
CA SER A 156 19.76 -14.73 15.80
C SER A 156 18.70 -15.30 14.85
N THR A 157 17.87 -16.23 15.33
CA THR A 157 16.77 -16.82 14.55
C THR A 157 15.70 -15.76 14.27
N SER A 158 15.29 -15.00 15.28
CA SER A 158 14.34 -13.90 15.13
C SER A 158 14.86 -12.83 14.17
N ALA A 159 16.15 -12.49 14.22
CA ALA A 159 16.77 -11.56 13.28
C ALA A 159 16.70 -12.07 11.83
N GLY A 160 16.94 -13.36 11.60
CA GLY A 160 16.80 -13.99 10.28
C GLY A 160 15.35 -13.99 9.76
N GLN A 161 14.38 -14.26 10.64
CA GLN A 161 12.96 -14.16 10.30
C GLN A 161 12.53 -12.74 9.96
N ALA A 162 13.02 -11.74 10.71
CA ALA A 162 12.78 -10.34 10.42
C ALA A 162 13.37 -9.91 9.06
N ALA A 163 14.61 -10.34 8.75
CA ALA A 163 15.23 -10.09 7.46
C ALA A 163 14.44 -10.71 6.29
N SER A 164 13.97 -11.95 6.46
CA SER A 164 13.15 -12.64 5.47
C SER A 164 11.81 -11.92 5.24
N SER A 165 11.18 -11.47 6.33
CA SER A 165 9.93 -10.71 6.28
C SER A 165 10.11 -9.36 5.58
N ALA A 166 11.23 -8.67 5.81
CA ALA A 166 11.58 -7.44 5.11
C ALA A 166 11.78 -7.67 3.60
N GLN A 167 12.42 -8.78 3.21
CA GLN A 167 12.58 -9.14 1.80
C GLN A 167 11.24 -9.46 1.12
N SER A 168 10.34 -10.18 1.81
CA SER A 168 8.98 -10.42 1.32
C SER A 168 8.22 -9.11 1.15
N ALA A 169 8.28 -8.21 2.13
CA ALA A 169 7.64 -6.89 2.04
C ALA A 169 8.18 -6.06 0.85
N SER A 170 9.50 -6.07 0.61
CA SER A 170 10.11 -5.41 -0.55
C SER A 170 9.62 -6.00 -1.87
N SER A 171 9.47 -7.33 -1.95
CA SER A 171 8.98 -8.02 -3.16
C SER A 171 7.50 -7.70 -3.42
N SER A 172 6.69 -7.66 -2.36
CA SER A 172 5.28 -7.23 -2.43
C SER A 172 5.16 -5.76 -2.86
N ALA A 173 6.00 -4.87 -2.35
CA ALA A 173 6.04 -3.47 -2.77
C ALA A 173 6.39 -3.33 -4.26
N GLY A 174 7.39 -4.09 -4.75
CA GLY A 174 7.71 -4.15 -6.18
C GLY A 174 6.54 -4.64 -7.04
N THR A 175 5.85 -5.69 -6.58
CA THR A 175 4.65 -6.22 -7.26
C THR A 175 3.53 -5.16 -7.32
N ALA A 176 3.30 -4.44 -6.22
CA ALA A 176 2.31 -3.37 -6.16
C ALA A 176 2.66 -2.23 -7.13
N SER A 177 3.93 -1.84 -7.22
CA SER A 177 4.40 -0.81 -8.17
C SER A 177 4.17 -1.23 -9.63
N THR A 178 4.45 -2.49 -9.97
CA THR A 178 4.18 -3.03 -11.31
C THR A 178 2.67 -3.00 -11.61
N LYS A 179 1.83 -3.42 -10.66
CA LYS A 179 0.37 -3.42 -10.83
C LYS A 179 -0.21 -2.01 -10.98
N ALA A 180 0.36 -1.02 -10.28
CA ALA A 180 -0.01 0.38 -10.47
C ALA A 180 0.28 0.84 -11.91
N THR A 181 1.47 0.52 -12.43
CA THR A 181 1.86 0.86 -13.82
C THR A 181 0.97 0.16 -14.86
N GLU A 182 0.61 -1.10 -14.64
CA GLU A 182 -0.33 -1.83 -15.50
C GLU A 182 -1.74 -1.21 -15.49
N ALA A 183 -2.19 -0.73 -14.33
CA ALA A 183 -3.47 -0.05 -14.20
C ALA A 183 -3.48 1.29 -14.97
N GLU A 184 -2.41 2.09 -14.87
CA GLU A 184 -2.26 3.33 -15.64
C GLU A 184 -2.30 3.07 -17.16
N LYS A 185 -1.58 2.04 -17.63
CA LYS A 185 -1.60 1.66 -19.05
C LYS A 185 -3.00 1.22 -19.51
N SER A 186 -3.73 0.49 -18.66
CA SER A 186 -5.11 0.07 -18.94
C SER A 186 -6.06 1.26 -19.00
N ALA A 187 -5.90 2.25 -18.11
CA ALA A 187 -6.68 3.48 -18.14
C ALA A 187 -6.43 4.29 -19.42
N ALA A 188 -5.16 4.42 -19.85
CA ALA A 188 -4.81 5.08 -21.10
C ALA A 188 -5.39 4.36 -22.34
N ALA A 189 -5.40 3.02 -22.33
CA ALA A 189 -6.03 2.23 -23.38
C ALA A 189 -7.55 2.47 -23.43
N ALA A 190 -8.22 2.53 -22.27
CA ALA A 190 -9.64 2.81 -22.19
C ALA A 190 -10.00 4.20 -22.75
N GLU A 191 -9.22 5.24 -22.44
CA GLU A 191 -9.45 6.59 -22.98
C GLU A 191 -9.21 6.66 -24.50
N SER A 192 -8.24 5.89 -25.00
CA SER A 192 -7.99 5.73 -26.44
C SER A 192 -9.18 5.05 -27.13
N SER A 193 -9.73 3.97 -26.55
CA SER A 193 -10.91 3.29 -27.07
C SER A 193 -12.16 4.18 -27.07
N LYS A 194 -12.35 5.01 -26.04
CA LYS A 194 -13.42 6.00 -25.98
C LYS A 194 -13.31 7.03 -27.11
N SER A 195 -12.09 7.52 -27.39
CA SER A 195 -11.84 8.45 -28.50
C SER A 195 -12.11 7.81 -29.86
N ALA A 196 -11.72 6.55 -30.05
CA ALA A 196 -12.02 5.78 -31.26
C ALA A 196 -13.52 5.55 -31.46
N ALA A 197 -14.26 5.28 -30.38
CA ALA A 197 -15.72 5.14 -30.41
C ALA A 197 -16.40 6.46 -30.79
N ALA A 198 -15.96 7.59 -30.23
CA ALA A 198 -16.47 8.91 -30.58
C ALA A 198 -16.23 9.26 -32.07
N THR A 199 -15.05 8.93 -32.59
CA THR A 199 -14.71 9.11 -34.01
C THR A 199 -15.62 8.26 -34.90
N SER A 200 -15.83 6.99 -34.54
CA SER A 200 -16.74 6.10 -35.26
C SER A 200 -18.18 6.60 -35.23
N ALA A 201 -18.65 7.14 -34.12
CA ALA A 201 -19.98 7.73 -34.01
C ALA A 201 -20.14 8.97 -34.92
N ALA A 202 -19.14 9.85 -34.98
CA ALA A 202 -19.14 11.00 -35.88
C ALA A 202 -19.14 10.57 -37.37
N ALA A 203 -18.36 9.54 -37.72
CA ALA A 203 -18.36 8.97 -39.05
C ALA A 203 -19.73 8.38 -39.42
N ALA A 204 -20.39 7.67 -38.50
CA ALA A 204 -21.74 7.16 -38.70
C ALA A 204 -22.76 8.28 -38.95
N LYS A 205 -22.69 9.39 -38.20
CA LYS A 205 -23.56 10.56 -38.42
C LYS A 205 -23.34 11.22 -39.79
N THR A 206 -22.09 11.25 -40.25
CA THR A 206 -21.74 11.73 -41.59
C THR A 206 -22.35 10.82 -42.66
N SER A 207 -22.23 9.50 -42.50
CA SER A 207 -22.84 8.52 -43.40
C SER A 207 -24.38 8.64 -43.45
N GLU A 208 -25.04 8.87 -42.31
CA GLU A 208 -26.49 9.13 -42.26
C GLU A 208 -26.86 10.37 -43.09
N THR A 209 -26.08 11.45 -42.97
CA THR A 209 -26.28 12.69 -43.75
C THR A 209 -26.10 12.44 -45.25
N ASN A 210 -25.06 11.70 -45.63
CA ASN A 210 -24.80 11.35 -47.03
C ASN A 210 -25.90 10.45 -47.61
N ALA A 211 -26.44 9.53 -46.82
CA ALA A 211 -27.56 8.69 -47.22
C ALA A 211 -28.83 9.53 -47.46
N ALA A 212 -29.13 10.47 -46.57
CA ALA A 212 -30.26 11.40 -46.74
C ALA A 212 -30.10 12.28 -48.00
N ALA A 213 -28.90 12.82 -48.24
CA ALA A 213 -28.61 13.59 -49.46
C ALA A 213 -28.76 12.74 -50.74
N SER A 214 -28.34 11.48 -50.70
CA SER A 214 -28.50 10.53 -51.81
C SER A 214 -29.98 10.23 -52.08
N GLN A 215 -30.79 10.05 -51.03
CA GLN A 215 -32.24 9.88 -51.15
C GLN A 215 -32.89 11.10 -51.82
N GLN A 216 -32.53 12.32 -51.40
CA GLN A 216 -33.06 13.55 -51.99
C GLN A 216 -32.68 13.70 -53.46
N SER A 217 -31.44 13.34 -53.81
CA SER A 217 -30.96 13.34 -55.19
C SER A 217 -31.75 12.34 -56.04
N ALA A 218 -31.95 11.13 -55.54
CA ALA A 218 -32.75 10.11 -56.22
C ALA A 218 -34.21 10.55 -56.43
N ALA A 219 -34.83 11.18 -55.43
CA ALA A 219 -36.17 11.75 -55.55
C ALA A 219 -36.25 12.84 -56.63
N THR A 220 -35.25 13.73 -56.69
CA THR A 220 -35.14 14.79 -57.70
C THR A 220 -34.99 14.21 -59.11
N SER A 221 -34.14 13.19 -59.27
CA SER A 221 -33.98 12.47 -60.54
C SER A 221 -35.28 11.79 -60.96
N ALA A 222 -36.02 11.19 -60.02
CA ALA A 222 -37.33 10.58 -60.30
C ALA A 222 -38.35 11.62 -60.80
N SER A 223 -38.47 12.78 -60.14
CA SER A 223 -39.33 13.87 -60.60
C SER A 223 -38.95 14.36 -61.99
N THR A 224 -37.64 14.52 -62.25
CA THR A 224 -37.13 14.92 -63.58
C THR A 224 -37.52 13.91 -64.66
N ALA A 225 -37.40 12.61 -64.36
CA ALA A 225 -37.81 11.55 -65.28
C ALA A 225 -39.32 11.59 -65.56
N THR A 226 -40.15 11.83 -64.54
CA THR A 226 -41.62 12.02 -64.71
C THR A 226 -41.95 13.21 -65.60
N THR A 227 -41.26 14.34 -65.43
CA THR A 227 -41.43 15.52 -66.29
C THR A 227 -41.04 15.22 -67.73
N LYS A 228 -39.87 14.59 -67.96
CA LYS A 228 -39.41 14.22 -69.30
C LYS A 228 -40.34 13.23 -70.00
N ALA A 229 -40.89 12.27 -69.25
CA ALA A 229 -41.91 11.37 -69.78
C ALA A 229 -43.18 12.13 -70.23
N SER A 230 -43.59 13.15 -69.46
CA SER A 230 -44.74 13.99 -69.79
C SER A 230 -44.49 14.86 -71.04
N GLU A 231 -43.31 15.47 -71.13
CA GLU A 231 -42.88 16.24 -72.31
C GLU A 231 -42.85 15.36 -73.58
N ALA A 232 -42.32 14.14 -73.46
CA ALA A 232 -42.30 13.16 -74.56
C ALA A 232 -43.72 12.76 -75.00
N ALA A 233 -44.64 12.57 -74.04
CA ALA A 233 -46.04 12.27 -74.33
C ALA A 233 -46.74 13.43 -75.06
N THR A 234 -46.47 14.68 -74.67
CA THR A 234 -46.97 15.86 -75.38
C THR A 234 -46.42 15.93 -76.80
N SER A 235 -45.10 15.73 -76.96
CA SER A 235 -44.45 15.73 -78.28
C SER A 235 -45.04 14.67 -79.22
N ALA A 236 -45.38 13.49 -78.68
CA ALA A 236 -46.04 12.42 -79.44
C ALA A 236 -47.47 12.82 -79.90
N ARG A 237 -48.21 13.57 -79.07
CA ARG A 237 -49.54 14.11 -79.45
C ARG A 237 -49.41 15.17 -80.54
N ASP A 238 -48.44 16.08 -80.41
CA ASP A 238 -48.20 17.13 -81.41
C ASP A 238 -47.78 16.54 -82.76
N ALA A 239 -46.95 15.49 -82.76
CA ALA A 239 -46.59 14.75 -83.96
C ALA A 239 -47.81 14.07 -84.61
N SER A 240 -48.70 13.51 -83.79
CA SER A 240 -49.95 12.89 -84.27
C SER A 240 -50.89 13.93 -84.89
N ALA A 241 -51.07 15.08 -84.23
CA ALA A 241 -51.86 16.19 -84.77
C ALA A 241 -51.26 16.75 -86.08
N SER A 242 -49.93 16.85 -86.17
CA SER A 242 -49.24 17.26 -87.39
C SER A 242 -49.47 16.28 -88.54
N LYS A 243 -49.48 14.97 -88.26
CA LYS A 243 -49.82 13.93 -89.25
C LYS A 243 -51.25 14.09 -89.76
N GLU A 244 -52.21 14.35 -88.88
CA GLU A 244 -53.61 14.60 -89.28
C GLU A 244 -53.74 15.86 -90.13
N ALA A 245 -53.11 16.96 -89.72
CA ALA A 245 -53.10 18.21 -90.48
C ALA A 245 -52.48 18.04 -91.89
N ALA A 246 -51.42 17.25 -92.00
CA ALA A 246 -50.83 16.90 -93.30
C ALA A 246 -51.81 16.09 -94.17
N LYS A 247 -52.56 15.14 -93.58
CA LYS A 247 -53.57 14.36 -94.30
C LYS A 247 -54.75 15.22 -94.77
N SER A 248 -55.18 16.17 -93.94
CA SER A 248 -56.18 17.18 -94.33
C SER A 248 -55.67 18.03 -95.49
N SER A 249 -54.40 18.47 -95.45
CA SER A 249 -53.79 19.26 -96.52
C SER A 249 -53.68 18.48 -97.84
N GLU A 250 -53.32 17.20 -97.79
CA GLU A 250 -53.31 16.29 -98.95
C GLU A 250 -54.72 16.19 -99.58
N THR A 251 -55.75 16.06 -98.74
CA THR A 251 -57.15 16.02 -99.18
C THR A 251 -57.56 17.32 -99.87
N SER A 252 -57.24 18.47 -99.27
CA SER A 252 -57.51 19.78 -99.86
C SER A 252 -56.77 19.99 -101.19
N ALA A 253 -55.53 19.53 -101.31
CA ALA A 253 -54.76 19.58 -102.55
C ALA A 253 -55.41 18.71 -103.65
N ALA A 254 -55.87 17.50 -103.31
CA ALA A 254 -56.59 16.63 -104.25
C ALA A 254 -57.91 17.25 -104.72
N SER A 255 -58.68 17.86 -103.82
CA SER A 255 -59.90 18.61 -104.17
C SER A 255 -59.63 19.83 -105.05
N SER A 256 -58.52 20.52 -104.82
CA SER A 256 -58.09 21.64 -105.65
C SER A 256 -57.70 21.17 -107.06
N ALA A 257 -56.99 20.04 -107.16
CA ALA A 257 -56.62 19.43 -108.43
C ALA A 257 -57.86 18.97 -109.24
N SER A 258 -58.86 18.35 -108.58
CA SER A 258 -60.11 17.97 -109.25
C SER A 258 -60.88 19.19 -109.75
N SER A 259 -60.96 20.25 -108.95
CA SER A 259 -61.58 21.53 -109.35
C SER A 259 -60.86 22.17 -110.55
N ALA A 260 -59.52 22.12 -110.58
CA ALA A 260 -58.73 22.58 -111.71
C ALA A 260 -58.99 21.76 -112.99
N ALA A 261 -59.08 20.42 -112.87
CA ALA A 261 -59.41 19.54 -114.01
C ALA A 261 -60.83 19.79 -114.56
N SER A 262 -61.81 19.99 -113.68
CA SER A 262 -63.17 20.40 -114.08
C SER A 262 -63.17 21.75 -114.80
N SER A 263 -62.40 22.73 -114.30
CA SER A 263 -62.25 24.04 -114.93
C SER A 263 -61.58 23.96 -116.31
N ALA A 264 -60.56 23.11 -116.46
CA ALA A 264 -59.92 22.84 -117.75
C ALA A 264 -60.91 22.21 -118.75
N THR A 265 -61.73 21.27 -118.30
CA THR A 265 -62.80 20.66 -119.11
C THR A 265 -63.83 21.69 -119.55
N ALA A 266 -64.25 22.56 -118.63
CA ALA A 266 -65.17 23.66 -118.95
C ALA A 266 -64.57 24.60 -120.01
N THR A 267 -63.29 24.96 -119.86
CA THR A 267 -62.56 25.80 -120.83
C THR A 267 -62.49 25.14 -122.21
N ALA A 268 -62.19 23.84 -122.27
CA ALA A 268 -62.17 23.08 -123.52
C ALA A 268 -63.55 23.01 -124.20
N ASN A 269 -64.61 22.81 -123.42
CA ASN A 269 -65.99 22.84 -123.93
C ASN A 269 -66.37 24.23 -124.48
N SER A 270 -65.99 25.30 -123.78
CA SER A 270 -66.18 26.67 -124.25
C SER A 270 -65.41 26.92 -125.55
N ALA A 271 -64.17 26.43 -125.67
CA ALA A 271 -63.40 26.52 -126.91
C ALA A 271 -64.06 25.77 -128.07
N LYS A 272 -64.60 24.56 -127.81
CA LYS A 272 -65.36 23.79 -128.80
C LYS A 272 -66.64 24.53 -129.22
N ALA A 273 -67.38 25.11 -128.28
CA ALA A 273 -68.57 25.91 -128.57
C ALA A 273 -68.24 27.17 -129.40
N ALA A 274 -67.13 27.84 -129.09
CA ALA A 274 -66.61 28.94 -129.90
C ALA A 274 -66.27 28.50 -131.33
N LYS A 275 -65.64 27.33 -131.50
CA LYS A 275 -65.33 26.78 -132.83
C LYS A 275 -66.60 26.43 -133.62
N THR A 276 -67.60 25.82 -132.99
CA THR A 276 -68.91 25.60 -133.61
C THR A 276 -69.55 26.92 -134.04
N SER A 277 -69.47 27.95 -133.19
CA SER A 277 -69.99 29.29 -133.53
C SER A 277 -69.26 29.90 -134.72
N GLU A 278 -67.93 29.73 -134.83
CA GLU A 278 -67.15 30.15 -136.00
C GLU A 278 -67.61 29.43 -137.29
N THR A 279 -67.84 28.12 -137.23
CA THR A 279 -68.37 27.34 -138.37
C THR A 279 -69.76 27.80 -138.76
N ASN A 280 -70.64 28.03 -137.79
CA ASN A 280 -71.99 28.54 -138.05
C ASN A 280 -71.94 29.92 -138.71
N ALA A 281 -71.07 30.82 -138.24
CA ALA A 281 -70.87 32.14 -138.85
C ALA A 281 -70.40 32.03 -140.32
N LYS A 282 -69.44 31.15 -140.63
CA LYS A 282 -68.98 30.87 -142.02
C LYS A 282 -70.09 30.29 -142.90
N SER A 283 -70.91 29.38 -142.35
CA SER A 283 -72.07 28.84 -143.06
C SER A 283 -73.10 29.94 -143.36
N SER A 284 -73.36 30.82 -142.40
CA SER A 284 -74.23 31.99 -142.59
C SER A 284 -73.67 32.97 -143.63
N GLU A 285 -72.36 33.22 -143.63
CA GLU A 285 -71.68 34.01 -144.67
C GLU A 285 -71.86 33.38 -146.06
N THR A 286 -71.68 32.07 -146.17
CA THR A 286 -71.89 31.32 -147.42
C THR A 286 -73.35 31.43 -147.90
N ALA A 287 -74.31 31.26 -146.98
CA ALA A 287 -75.74 31.40 -147.29
C ALA A 287 -76.09 32.83 -147.74
N ALA A 288 -75.49 33.85 -147.12
CA ALA A 288 -75.62 35.24 -147.54
C ALA A 288 -75.03 35.46 -148.95
N GLY A 289 -73.86 34.88 -149.25
CA GLY A 289 -73.24 34.92 -150.57
C GLY A 289 -74.06 34.20 -151.67
N GLN A 290 -74.67 33.05 -151.35
CA GLN A 290 -75.62 32.36 -152.23
C GLN A 290 -76.87 33.19 -152.45
N SER A 291 -77.40 33.82 -151.40
CA SER A 291 -78.56 34.72 -151.49
C SER A 291 -78.26 35.94 -152.36
N ALA A 292 -77.06 36.52 -152.23
CA ALA A 292 -76.60 37.60 -153.10
C ALA A 292 -76.46 37.14 -154.56
N SER A 293 -75.94 35.94 -154.80
CA SER A 293 -75.83 35.34 -156.13
C SER A 293 -77.20 35.05 -156.73
N ALA A 294 -78.16 34.57 -155.94
CA ALA A 294 -79.54 34.38 -156.35
C ALA A 294 -80.21 35.72 -156.69
N ALA A 295 -79.98 36.76 -155.87
CA ALA A 295 -80.45 38.12 -156.17
C ALA A 295 -79.84 38.68 -157.46
N ALA A 296 -78.55 38.43 -157.71
CA ALA A 296 -77.89 38.77 -158.97
C ALA A 296 -78.48 37.98 -160.16
N GLY A 297 -78.76 36.69 -159.97
CA GLY A 297 -79.48 35.85 -160.94
C GLY A 297 -80.88 36.39 -161.24
N SER A 298 -81.65 36.79 -160.21
CA SER A 298 -82.95 37.44 -160.37
C SER A 298 -82.83 38.79 -161.08
N LYS A 299 -81.79 39.58 -160.81
CA LYS A 299 -81.50 40.83 -161.54
C LYS A 299 -81.24 40.55 -163.02
N THR A 300 -80.45 39.53 -163.34
CA THR A 300 -80.20 39.10 -164.74
C THR A 300 -81.48 38.60 -165.39
N ALA A 301 -82.30 37.82 -164.69
CA ALA A 301 -83.60 37.36 -165.19
C ALA A 301 -84.54 38.54 -165.48
N ALA A 302 -84.61 39.52 -164.57
CA ALA A 302 -85.36 40.76 -164.78
C ALA A 302 -84.83 41.57 -165.97
N ALA A 303 -83.51 41.65 -166.15
CA ALA A 303 -82.91 42.28 -167.32
C ALA A 303 -83.26 41.54 -168.63
N SER A 304 -83.22 40.21 -168.65
CA SER A 304 -83.68 39.40 -169.79
C SER A 304 -85.16 39.60 -170.08
N SER A 305 -86.01 39.68 -169.05
CA SER A 305 -87.43 40.02 -169.21
C SER A 305 -87.64 41.43 -169.76
N ALA A 306 -86.83 42.41 -169.34
CA ALA A 306 -86.85 43.75 -169.92
C ALA A 306 -86.40 43.75 -171.39
N SER A 307 -85.36 42.99 -171.74
CA SER A 307 -84.92 42.80 -173.13
C SER A 307 -86.00 42.13 -173.99
N ALA A 308 -86.68 41.11 -173.45
CA ALA A 308 -87.82 40.48 -174.11
C ALA A 308 -88.97 41.48 -174.33
N ALA A 309 -89.30 42.29 -173.33
CA ALA A 309 -90.30 43.35 -173.46
C ALA A 309 -89.89 44.41 -174.50
N SER A 310 -88.62 44.80 -174.57
CA SER A 310 -88.10 45.74 -175.58
C SER A 310 -88.14 45.15 -177.00
N THR A 311 -87.93 43.84 -177.14
CA THR A 311 -88.06 43.12 -178.42
C THR A 311 -89.53 43.10 -178.87
N SER A 312 -90.46 42.84 -177.96
CA SER A 312 -91.90 42.93 -178.24
C SER A 312 -92.34 44.36 -178.60
N ALA A 313 -91.76 45.39 -177.98
CA ALA A 313 -92.00 46.79 -178.34
C ALA A 313 -91.45 47.15 -179.73
N GLY A 314 -90.27 46.64 -180.09
CA GLY A 314 -89.68 46.80 -181.42
C GLY A 314 -90.52 46.14 -182.52
N GLN A 315 -91.05 44.93 -182.26
CA GLN A 315 -91.92 44.22 -183.18
C GLN A 315 -93.28 44.93 -183.37
N ALA A 316 -93.85 45.52 -182.32
CA ALA A 316 -95.06 46.34 -182.42
C ALA A 316 -94.87 47.61 -183.28
N SER A 317 -93.66 48.17 -183.29
CA SER A 317 -93.32 49.39 -184.05
C SER A 317 -93.17 49.13 -185.55
N ALA A 318 -92.61 47.96 -185.93
CA ALA A 318 -92.43 47.57 -187.32
C ALA A 318 -93.75 47.23 -188.03
N SER A 319 -94.72 46.66 -187.30
CA SER A 319 -96.04 46.32 -187.86
C SER A 319 -96.92 47.55 -188.16
N ALA A 320 -96.67 48.69 -187.51
CA ALA A 320 -97.44 49.92 -187.72
C ALA A 320 -97.05 50.70 -189.00
N SER A 321 -95.90 50.39 -189.61
CA SER A 321 -95.33 51.17 -190.73
C SER A 321 -95.68 50.64 -192.13
N ALA A 322 -96.40 49.52 -192.24
CA ALA A 322 -96.76 48.90 -193.52
C ALA A 322 -98.25 49.04 -193.89
N ALA A 323 -99.02 49.83 -193.12
CA ALA A 323 -100.45 50.08 -193.33
C ALA A 323 -100.76 51.45 -193.96
N GLY A 324 -99.84 52.00 -194.78
CA GLY A 324 -100.02 53.24 -195.52
C GLY A 324 -99.30 53.22 -196.86
#